data_AF-A0A8R7K1C7-F1
#
_entry.id   AF-A0A8R7K1C7-F1
#
_cell.length_a   1.000
_cell.length_b   1.000
_cell.length_c   1.000
_cell.angle_alpha   90.00
_cell.angle_beta   90.00
_cell.angle_gamma   90.00
#
_symmetry.space_group_name_H-M   'P 1'
#
loop_
_entity.id
_entity.type
_entity.pdbx_description
1 polymer ?
#
loop_
_entity_poly.entity_id
_entity_poly.type
_entity_poly.pdbx_seq_one_letter_code
_entity_poly.pdbx_strand_id
1 'polypeptide(L)' 'MIELIPKKDGDTKMSEFRPIVLIHSIAKLITKVLSMRLVVVIDRIISPAQTAFQRRKCILDSYLYVQNSVRALHMNKTP' A
#
# COMPACT_ATOMS: atom_id res chain seq x y z
N MET A 1 14.18 -20.42 0.73
CA MET A 1 13.95 -20.56 2.17
C MET A 1 12.78 -19.65 2.56
N ILE A 2 11.83 -20.17 3.33
CA ILE A 2 10.67 -19.42 3.83
C ILE A 2 10.82 -19.34 5.34
N GLU A 3 10.76 -18.13 5.87
CA GLU A 3 10.85 -17.84 7.30
C GLU A 3 9.52 -17.27 7.78
N LEU A 4 9.09 -17.62 8.99
CA LEU A 4 7.80 -17.22 9.53
C LEU A 4 8.01 -16.18 10.62
N ILE A 5 7.47 -14.97 10.44
CA ILE A 5 7.49 -13.91 11.46
C ILE A 5 6.12 -13.83 12.14
N PRO A 6 6.03 -13.88 13.48
CA PRO A 6 4.76 -13.72 14.19
C PRO A 6 4.14 -12.34 13.93
N LYS A 7 2.80 -12.25 13.95
CA LYS A 7 2.09 -10.97 13.78
C LYS A 7 1.97 -10.23 15.12
N LYS A 8 1.89 -10.96 16.23
CA LYS A 8 1.81 -10.47 17.62
C LYS A 8 2.64 -11.35 18.56
N ASP A 9 2.96 -10.84 19.75
CA ASP A 9 3.66 -11.62 20.77
C ASP A 9 2.75 -12.71 21.34
N GLY A 10 3.22 -13.96 21.37
CA GLY A 10 2.49 -15.11 21.91
C GLY A 10 1.65 -15.92 20.93
N ASP A 11 1.76 -15.65 19.62
CA ASP A 11 0.99 -16.34 18.57
C ASP A 11 1.26 -17.86 18.57
N THR A 12 0.20 -18.65 18.68
CA THR A 12 0.27 -20.14 18.68
C THR A 12 -0.33 -20.76 17.43
N LYS A 13 -1.08 -19.99 16.63
CA LYS A 13 -1.79 -20.49 15.44
C LYS A 13 -1.05 -20.14 14.15
N MET A 14 -1.01 -21.07 13.21
CA MET A 14 -0.30 -20.90 11.92
C MET A 14 -0.82 -19.71 11.08
N SER A 15 -2.09 -19.33 11.23
CA SER A 15 -2.69 -18.15 10.56
C SER A 15 -2.16 -16.80 11.07
N GLU A 16 -1.52 -16.79 12.22
CA GLU A 16 -0.99 -15.59 12.87
C GLU A 16 0.46 -15.30 12.47
N PHE A 17 1.08 -16.16 11.68
CA PHE A 17 2.41 -15.91 11.12
C PHE A 17 2.33 -15.22 9.75
N ARG A 18 3.34 -14.41 9.43
CA ARG A 18 3.61 -13.88 8.10
C ARG A 18 4.78 -14.64 7.48
N PRO A 19 4.57 -15.39 6.38
CA PRO A 19 5.68 -16.00 5.67
C PRO A 19 6.47 -14.90 4.92
N ILE A 20 7.78 -14.91 5.10
CA ILE A 20 8.74 -14.09 4.36
C ILE A 20 9.61 -15.03 3.53
N VAL A 21 9.70 -14.74 2.24
CA VAL A 21 10.60 -15.45 1.33
C VAL A 21 11.91 -14.68 1.27
N LEU A 22 13.01 -15.35 1.61
CA LEU A 22 14.34 -14.80 1.38
C LEU A 22 14.69 -14.95 -0.11
N ILE A 23 14.44 -13.89 -0.87
CA ILE A 23 14.71 -13.83 -2.31
C ILE A 23 16.20 -13.52 -2.54
N HIS A 24 16.81 -14.14 -3.55
CA HIS A 24 18.19 -13.87 -3.95
C HIS A 24 18.39 -12.39 -4.34
N SER A 25 19.56 -11.83 -4.04
CA SER A 25 19.87 -10.39 -4.16
C SER A 25 19.59 -9.83 -5.57
N ILE A 26 19.88 -10.60 -6.61
CA ILE A 26 19.65 -10.23 -8.02
C ILE A 26 18.16 -9.97 -8.29
N ALA A 27 17.27 -10.85 -7.84
CA ALA A 27 15.84 -10.66 -8.05
C ALA A 27 15.31 -9.44 -7.29
N LYS A 28 15.86 -9.15 -6.09
CA LYS A 28 15.55 -7.93 -5.35
C LYS A 28 16.03 -6.67 -6.10
N LEU A 29 17.20 -6.72 -6.74
CA LEU A 29 17.73 -5.64 -7.56
C LEU A 29 16.84 -5.37 -8.78
N ILE A 30 16.46 -6.41 -9.53
CA ILE A 30 15.57 -6.30 -10.70
C ILE A 30 14.24 -5.65 -10.28
N THR A 31 13.61 -6.14 -9.21
CA THR A 31 12.37 -5.58 -8.69
C THR A 31 12.54 -4.10 -8.32
N LYS A 32 13.66 -3.74 -7.68
CA LYS A 32 13.93 -2.34 -7.31
C LYS A 32 14.06 -1.43 -8.54
N VAL A 33 14.79 -1.86 -9.57
CA VAL A 33 14.94 -1.11 -10.82
C VAL A 33 13.58 -0.93 -11.50
N LEU A 34 12.76 -1.98 -11.55
CA LEU A 34 11.42 -1.91 -12.12
C LEU A 34 10.52 -0.96 -11.34
N SER A 35 10.52 -1.03 -10.00
CA SER A 35 9.76 -0.10 -9.16
C SER A 35 10.19 1.36 -9.38
N MET A 36 11.48 1.63 -9.54
CA MET A 36 11.98 2.99 -9.79
C MET A 36 11.50 3.54 -11.14
N ARG A 37 11.44 2.70 -12.18
CA ARG A 37 10.88 3.08 -13.48
C ARG A 37 9.36 3.28 -13.40
N LEU A 38 8.66 2.40 -12.70
CA LEU A 38 7.21 2.45 -12.55
C LEU A 38 6.73 3.72 -11.84
N VAL A 39 7.48 4.21 -10.85
CA VAL A 39 7.15 5.44 -10.11
C VAL A 39 6.95 6.65 -11.03
N VAL A 40 7.59 6.72 -12.19
CA VAL A 40 7.45 7.87 -13.12
C VAL A 40 6.09 7.87 -13.84
N VAL A 41 5.47 6.70 -13.98
CA VAL A 41 4.22 6.53 -14.75
C VAL A 41 3.03 6.12 -13.89
N ILE A 42 3.27 5.68 -12.64
CA ILE A 42 2.23 5.12 -11.76
C ILE A 42 1.05 6.07 -11.57
N ASP A 43 1.31 7.38 -11.45
CA ASP A 43 0.28 8.41 -11.24
C ASP A 43 -0.70 8.54 -12.41
N ARG A 44 -0.33 8.06 -13.61
CA ARG A 44 -1.22 8.03 -14.79
C ARG A 44 -2.01 6.74 -14.91
N ILE A 45 -1.60 5.69 -14.21
CA ILE A 45 -2.16 4.34 -14.34
C ILE A 45 -3.13 4.04 -13.19
N ILE A 46 -2.86 4.56 -12.00
CA ILE A 46 -3.67 4.27 -10.80
C ILE A 46 -4.65 5.39 -10.51
N SER A 47 -5.75 5.03 -9.85
CA SER A 47 -6.78 5.99 -9.44
C SER A 47 -6.21 7.07 -8.51
N PRO A 48 -6.65 8.34 -8.62
CA PRO A 48 -6.29 9.39 -7.66
C PRO A 48 -6.61 9.03 -6.20
N ALA A 49 -7.63 8.19 -5.98
CA ALA A 49 -8.06 7.68 -4.68
C ALA A 49 -7.06 6.70 -4.04
N GLN A 50 -6.18 6.08 -4.84
CA GLN A 50 -5.20 5.12 -4.35
C GLN A 50 -3.98 5.85 -3.81
N THR A 51 -4.01 6.24 -2.54
CA THR A 51 -2.93 7.01 -1.91
C THR A 51 -1.83 6.14 -1.31
N ALA A 52 -2.11 4.86 -1.06
CA ALA A 52 -1.16 3.92 -0.47
C ALA A 52 0.00 3.60 -1.43
N PHE A 53 1.21 3.45 -0.88
CA PHE A 53 2.44 3.08 -1.59
C PHE A 53 2.84 4.00 -2.75
N GLN A 54 2.26 5.21 -2.84
CA GLN A 54 2.68 6.22 -3.79
C GLN A 54 3.76 7.13 -3.22
N ARG A 55 4.67 7.57 -4.10
CA ARG A 55 5.67 8.57 -3.73
C ARG A 55 4.95 9.90 -3.45
N ARG A 56 5.39 10.61 -2.40
CA ARG A 56 4.86 11.92 -1.98
C ARG A 56 3.43 11.92 -1.41
N LYS A 57 2.81 10.76 -1.19
CA LYS A 57 1.55 10.64 -0.47
C LYS A 57 1.76 9.98 0.89
N CYS A 58 0.93 10.34 1.85
CA CYS A 58 0.90 9.83 3.20
C CYS A 58 -0.49 9.26 3.54
N ILE A 59 -0.58 8.53 4.66
CA ILE A 59 -1.84 7.91 5.08
C ILE A 59 -2.96 8.94 5.32
N LEU A 60 -2.59 10.17 5.73
CA LEU A 60 -3.54 11.26 5.94
C LEU A 60 -4.22 11.70 4.65
N ASP A 61 -3.54 11.61 3.50
CA ASP A 61 -4.14 11.94 2.21
C ASP A 61 -5.34 11.03 1.90
N SER A 62 -5.26 9.75 2.29
CA SER A 62 -6.40 8.82 2.19
C SER A 62 -7.58 9.27 3.04
N TYR A 63 -7.31 9.71 4.27
CA TYR A 63 -8.34 10.16 5.19
C TYR A 63 -9.02 11.43 4.68
N LEU A 64 -8.23 12.41 4.26
CA LEU A 64 -8.73 13.67 3.69
C LEU A 64 -9.54 13.43 2.42
N TYR A 65 -9.10 12.50 1.56
CA TYR A 65 -9.84 12.12 0.36
C TYR A 65 -11.26 11.63 0.69
N VAL A 66 -11.38 10.72 1.67
CA VAL A 66 -12.68 10.18 2.11
C VAL A 66 -13.52 11.27 2.77
N GLN A 67 -12.93 12.06 3.68
CA GLN A 67 -13.65 13.13 4.38
C GLN A 67 -14.22 14.17 3.41
N ASN A 68 -13.42 14.61 2.43
CA ASN A 68 -13.85 15.56 1.40
C ASN A 68 -14.90 14.96 0.48
N SER A 69 -14.79 13.67 0.12
CA SER A 69 -15.80 12.98 -0.69
C SER A 69 -17.15 12.91 0.03
N VAL A 70 -17.15 12.58 1.32
CA VAL A 70 -18.37 12.56 2.15
C VAL A 70 -18.96 13.97 2.31
N ARG A 71 -18.12 14.99 2.50
CA ARG A 71 -18.57 16.38 2.59
C ARG A 71 -19.20 16.84 1.27
N ALA A 72 -18.55 16.58 0.14
CA ALA A 72 -19.05 16.94 -1.18
C ALA A 72 -20.40 16.26 -1.47
N LEU A 73 -20.55 14.99 -1.09
CA LEU A 73 -21.83 14.28 -1.22
C LEU A 73 -22.94 14.91 -0.37
N HIS A 74 -22.64 15.32 0.87
CA HIS A 74 -23.62 16.03 1.71
C HIS A 74 -23.96 17.42 1.16
N MET A 75 -22.99 18.15 0.59
CA MET A 75 -23.23 19.48 0.02
C MET A 75 -23.99 19.43 -1.31
N ASN A 76 -23.76 18.39 -2.11
CA ASN A 76 -24.48 18.17 -3.37
C ASN A 76 -25.86 17.51 -3.15
N LYS A 77 -26.20 17.16 -1.90
CA LYS A 77 -27.55 16.82 -1.46
C LYS A 77 -28.17 18.02 -0.73
N THR A 78 -28.68 18.98 -1.48
CA THR A 78 -30.02 19.48 -1.16
C THR A 78 -31.01 18.45 -1.73
N PRO A 79 -31.99 18.04 -0.92
CA PRO A 79 -32.45 16.66 -0.66
C PRO A 79 -31.95 15.52 -1.56
#